data_AF-A0A0D8ZXT5-F1
#
_entry.id   AF-A0A0D8ZXT5-F1
#
_cell.length_a   1.000
_cell.length_b   1.000
_cell.length_c   1.000
_cell.angle_alpha   90.00
_cell.angle_beta   90.00
_cell.angle_gamma   90.00
#
_symmetry.space_group_name_H-M   'P 1'
#
loop_
_entity.id
_entity.type
_entity.pdbx_description
1 polymer ?
#
loop_
_entity_poly.entity_id
_entity_poly.type
_entity_poly.pdbx_seq_one_letter_code
_entity_poly.pdbx_strand_id
1 'polypeptide(L)' 'MVGVTTQDPVLKQRLKVELGTKRVKNYLQTLNKELTTIARACGKQNVHHLERKDLVALTIEAAAMARLPVAGDS' A
#
# COMPACT_ATOMS: atom_id res chain seq x y z
N MET A 1 -8.91 -19.92 10.89
CA MET A 1 -9.52 -18.56 10.84
C MET A 1 -9.29 -17.86 12.18
N VAL A 2 -8.87 -16.59 12.18
CA VAL A 2 -8.32 -15.84 13.34
C VAL A 2 -9.40 -15.35 14.33
N GLY A 3 -10.68 -15.63 14.08
CA GLY A 3 -11.77 -15.20 14.96
C GLY A 3 -12.22 -13.74 14.79
N VAL A 4 -11.74 -13.04 13.76
CA VAL A 4 -11.97 -11.59 13.58
C VAL A 4 -13.31 -11.24 12.90
N THR A 5 -13.83 -12.10 12.02
CA THR A 5 -15.10 -11.89 11.26
C THR A 5 -16.22 -12.84 11.71
N THR A 6 -16.27 -13.21 12.98
CA THR A 6 -17.25 -14.16 13.51
C THR A 6 -17.87 -13.69 14.82
N GLN A 7 -19.11 -14.09 15.06
CA GLN A 7 -19.80 -13.83 16.33
C GLN A 7 -19.75 -15.02 17.31
N ASP A 8 -19.34 -16.20 16.83
CA ASP A 8 -19.21 -17.42 17.64
C ASP A 8 -18.17 -17.24 18.76
N PRO A 9 -18.54 -17.44 20.04
CA PRO A 9 -17.65 -17.23 21.18
C PRO A 9 -16.41 -18.15 21.15
N VAL A 10 -16.53 -19.37 20.64
CA VAL A 10 -15.40 -20.32 20.53
C VAL A 10 -14.40 -19.85 19.48
N LEU A 11 -14.90 -19.32 18.36
CA LEU A 11 -14.04 -18.83 17.28
C LEU A 11 -13.40 -17.49 17.62
N LYS A 12 -14.11 -16.59 18.32
CA LYS A 12 -13.58 -15.30 18.80
C LYS A 12 -12.33 -15.45 19.68
N GLN A 13 -12.27 -16.48 20.52
CA GLN A 13 -11.11 -16.76 21.38
C GLN A 13 -9.80 -16.99 20.59
N ARG A 14 -9.88 -17.27 19.28
CA ARG A 14 -8.71 -17.43 18.42
C ARG A 14 -8.01 -16.10 18.13
N LEU A 15 -8.66 -14.96 18.37
CA LEU A 15 -8.10 -13.63 18.17
C LEU A 15 -7.21 -13.24 19.36
N LYS A 16 -5.89 -13.29 19.17
CA LYS A 16 -4.93 -12.77 20.14
C LYS A 16 -4.74 -11.26 19.95
N VAL A 17 -5.54 -10.46 20.67
CA VAL A 17 -5.62 -9.00 20.49
C VAL A 17 -4.26 -8.31 20.60
N GLU A 18 -3.48 -8.56 21.65
CA GLU A 18 -2.17 -7.90 21.85
C GLU A 18 -1.20 -8.14 20.69
N LEU A 19 -1.10 -9.39 20.24
CA LEU A 19 -0.26 -9.76 19.09
C LEU A 19 -0.80 -9.15 17.79
N GLY A 20 -2.12 -9.15 17.60
CA GLY A 20 -2.79 -8.53 16.46
C GLY A 20 -2.48 -7.04 16.38
N THR A 21 -2.66 -6.31 17.48
CA THR A 21 -2.36 -4.87 17.58
C THR A 21 -0.89 -4.59 17.29
N LYS A 22 0.05 -5.38 17.85
CA LYS A 22 1.48 -5.23 17.57
C LYS A 22 1.79 -5.42 16.08
N ARG A 23 1.16 -6.40 15.43
CA ARG A 23 1.34 -6.66 13.99
C ARG A 23 0.80 -5.51 13.14
N VAL A 24 -0.41 -5.02 13.42
CA VAL A 24 -1.01 -3.89 12.70
C VAL A 24 -0.16 -2.64 12.87
N LYS A 25 0.32 -2.34 14.09
CA LYS A 25 1.23 -1.22 14.34
C LYS A 25 2.48 -1.31 13.48
N ASN A 26 3.17 -2.45 13.49
CA ASN A 26 4.38 -2.64 12.71
C ASN A 26 4.12 -2.52 11.21
N TYR A 27 3.02 -3.10 10.73
CA TYR A 27 2.62 -3.01 9.32
C TYR A 27 2.40 -1.56 8.87
N LEU A 28 1.61 -0.78 9.62
CA LEU A 28 1.36 0.62 9.30
C LEU A 28 2.65 1.47 9.37
N GLN A 29 3.54 1.18 10.31
CA GLN A 29 4.84 1.86 10.40
C GLN A 29 5.74 1.55 9.20
N THR A 30 5.77 0.30 8.74
CA THR A 30 6.53 -0.10 7.55
C THR A 30 5.95 0.56 6.29
N LEU A 31 4.63 0.48 6.09
CA LEU A 31 3.96 1.13 4.96
C LEU A 31 4.24 2.63 4.91
N ASN A 32 4.19 3.31 6.05
CA ASN A 32 4.45 4.74 6.10
C ASN A 32 5.90 5.08 5.65
N LYS A 33 6.87 4.25 6.03
CA LYS A 33 8.26 4.40 5.57
C LYS A 33 8.40 4.14 4.08
N GLU A 34 7.78 3.07 3.56
CA GLU A 34 7.81 2.73 2.13
C GLU A 34 7.17 3.84 1.28
N LEU A 35 6.01 4.34 1.70
CA LEU A 35 5.32 5.43 1.03
C LEU A 35 6.16 6.71 1.01
N THR A 36 6.86 7.00 2.11
CA THR A 36 7.81 8.11 2.19
C THR A 36 8.97 7.92 1.19
N THR A 37 9.50 6.71 1.08
CA THR A 37 10.58 6.39 0.12
C THR A 37 10.10 6.56 -1.32
N ILE A 38 8.90 6.08 -1.65
CA ILE A 38 8.30 6.24 -2.99
C ILE A 38 8.10 7.72 -3.31
N ALA A 39 7.50 8.51 -2.40
CA ALA A 39 7.29 9.94 -2.61
C ALA A 39 8.61 10.68 -2.89
N ARG A 40 9.67 10.36 -2.14
CA ARG A 40 11.01 10.93 -2.35
C ARG A 40 11.63 10.52 -3.68
N ALA A 41 11.45 9.27 -4.11
CA ALA A 41 11.92 8.81 -5.42
C ALA A 41 11.25 9.58 -6.58
N CYS A 42 9.99 10.02 -6.38
CA CYS A 42 9.29 10.93 -7.30
C CYS A 42 9.63 12.42 -7.09
N GLY A 43 10.63 12.76 -6.26
CA GLY A 43 11.03 14.14 -5.97
C GLY A 43 10.03 14.92 -5.09
N LYS A 44 9.11 14.26 -4.40
CA LYS A 44 8.08 14.89 -3.55
C LYS A 44 8.42 14.78 -2.07
N GLN A 45 8.26 15.89 -1.34
CA GLN A 45 8.49 15.94 0.11
C GLN A 45 7.29 15.45 0.93
N ASN A 46 6.10 15.42 0.32
CA ASN A 46 4.86 14.98 0.94
C ASN A 46 4.12 14.06 -0.04
N VAL A 47 3.58 12.94 0.47
CA VAL A 47 2.82 11.98 -0.34
C VAL A 47 1.60 12.61 -1.03
N HIS A 48 0.98 13.61 -0.41
CA HIS A 48 -0.15 14.33 -1.01
C HIS A 48 0.23 15.15 -2.24
N HIS A 49 1.52 15.33 -2.54
CA HIS A 49 2.02 15.98 -3.74
C HIS A 49 2.31 15.00 -4.89
N LEU A 50 2.01 13.70 -4.71
CA LEU A 50 2.04 12.76 -5.81
C LEU A 50 0.91 13.10 -6.79
N GLU A 51 1.27 13.16 -8.07
CA GLU A 51 0.41 13.54 -9.16
C GLU A 51 0.46 12.47 -10.24
N ARG A 52 -0.54 12.48 -11.13
CA ARG A 52 -0.61 11.54 -12.25
C ARG A 52 0.66 11.52 -13.11
N LYS A 53 1.37 12.65 -13.22
CA LYS A 53 2.61 12.77 -13.98
C LYS A 53 3.78 11.99 -13.38
N ASP A 54 3.68 11.58 -12.11
CA ASP A 54 4.69 10.75 -11.43
C ASP A 54 4.48 9.25 -11.73
N LEU A 55 3.42 8.88 -12.47
CA LEU A 55 3.13 7.50 -12.88
C LEU A 55 3.70 7.17 -14.25
N VAL A 56 4.10 5.91 -14.42
CA VAL A 56 4.54 5.32 -15.68
C VAL A 56 3.96 3.91 -15.80
N ALA A 57 3.58 3.50 -17.01
CA ALA A 57 3.09 2.17 -17.28
C ALA A 57 4.25 1.22 -17.66
N LEU A 58 4.15 -0.05 -17.26
CA LEU A 58 5.15 -1.06 -17.58
C LEU A 58 4.86 -1.82 -18.90
N THR A 59 3.68 -1.63 -19.48
CA THR A 59 3.30 -2.23 -20.77
C THR A 59 2.60 -1.22 -21.67
N ILE A 60 2.61 -1.48 -22.98
CA ILE A 60 1.99 -0.62 -24.00
C ILE A 60 0.46 -0.60 -23.82
N GLU A 61 -0.14 -1.74 -23.51
CA GLU A 61 -1.59 -1.85 -23.31
C GLU A 61 -2.03 -1.04 -22.09
N ALA A 62 -1.29 -1.15 -20.97
CA ALA A 62 -1.56 -0.37 -19.77
C ALA A 62 -1.37 1.13 -20.03
N ALA A 63 -0.34 1.53 -20.78
CA ALA A 63 -0.15 2.92 -21.21
C ALA A 63 -1.32 3.45 -22.04
N ALA A 64 -1.80 2.68 -23.02
CA ALA A 64 -2.93 3.07 -23.86
C ALA A 64 -4.23 3.22 -23.06
N MET A 65 -4.54 2.25 -22.19
CA MET A 65 -5.75 2.27 -21.35
C MET A 65 -5.70 3.38 -20.30
N ALA A 66 -4.58 3.49 -19.61
CA ALA A 66 -4.40 4.45 -18.54
C ALA A 66 -3.96 5.82 -19.05
N ARG A 67 -3.68 6.02 -20.35
CA ARG A 67 -3.15 7.28 -20.91
C ARG A 67 -1.94 7.79 -20.12
N LEU A 68 -0.94 6.93 -19.97
CA LEU A 68 0.32 7.18 -19.28
C LEU A 68 1.49 6.83 -20.21
N PRO A 69 2.69 7.41 -20.01
CA PRO A 69 3.88 7.00 -20.74
C PRO A 69 4.27 5.54 -20.42
N VAL A 70 4.94 4.85 -21.35
CA VAL A 70 5.55 3.54 -21.10
C VAL A 70 6.96 3.73 -20.54
N ALA A 71 7.36 2.88 -19.59
CA ALA A 71 8.70 2.93 -19.02
C ALA A 71 9.76 2.61 -20.09
N GLY A 72 10.74 3.50 -20.22
CA GLY A 72 11.82 3.38 -21.20
C GLY A 72 11.63 4.23 -22.46
N ASP A 73 10.44 4.80 -22.68
CA ASP A 73 10.25 5.83 -23.71
C ASP A 73 10.85 7.15 -23.20
N SER A 74 11.79 7.71 -23.97
CA SER A 74 12.44 9.01 -23.73
C SER A 74 11.78 10.11 -24.57
#